data_AF-A0A2D6W5L7-F1
#
_entry.id   AF-A0A2D6W5L7-F1
#
_cell.length_a   1.000
_cell.length_b   1.000
_cell.length_c   1.000
_cell.angle_alpha   90.00
_cell.angle_beta   90.00
_cell.angle_gamma   90.00
#
_symmetry.space_group_name_H-M   'P 1'
#
loop_
_entity.id
_entity.type
_entity.pdbx_description
1 polymer ?
#
loop_
_entity_poly.entity_id
_entity_poly.type
_entity_poly.pdbx_seq_one_letter_code
_entity_poly.pdbx_strand_id
1 'polypeptide(L)'
;NDFLILPLFFGKSAAIYEYLPQRMEEIQKQCGQFDLKIAPPLVDLDDSNNNDVAQILADLVREEISYNKLDFPSVTLVDHGTPRIKVNEVRNFIAEQLALILKDEVQCVKPSSMESREGEEYSFNKPLLEEILGSSEFERDVILSMLFISPGRHAGKGGDIDKICAESRKKHSALNTFMTGLFSEHEGSIDVLNKRLNQGLETEFI
;
A
#
# COMPACT_ATOMS: atom_id res chain seq x y z
N ASN A 1 2.20 -30.36 -15.66
CA ASN A 1 0.98 -29.95 -14.92
C ASN A 1 1.43 -28.80 -14.04
N ASP A 2 1.64 -27.62 -14.64
CA ASP A 2 2.47 -26.60 -14.01
C ASP A 2 1.63 -25.34 -13.87
N PHE A 3 1.55 -24.83 -12.65
CA PHE A 3 0.78 -23.65 -12.32
C PHE A 3 1.69 -22.58 -11.74
N LEU A 4 1.49 -21.33 -12.14
CA LEU A 4 2.12 -20.17 -11.55
C LEU A 4 1.06 -19.29 -10.90
N ILE A 5 1.24 -19.01 -9.62
CA ILE A 5 0.41 -18.06 -8.87
C ILE A 5 1.11 -16.71 -8.91
N LEU A 6 0.39 -15.71 -9.41
CA LEU A 6 0.80 -14.31 -9.38
C LEU A 6 0.11 -13.61 -8.21
N PRO A 7 0.82 -13.34 -7.09
CA PRO A 7 0.19 -12.72 -5.94
C PRO A 7 -0.06 -11.23 -6.19
N LEU A 8 -1.31 -10.82 -6.09
CA LEU A 8 -1.69 -9.41 -6.00
C LEU A 8 -1.63 -8.95 -4.53
N PHE A 9 -0.40 -8.83 -4.02
CA PHE A 9 -0.09 -8.39 -2.65
C PHE A 9 1.13 -7.48 -2.66
N PHE A 10 1.08 -6.37 -1.91
CA PHE A 10 2.24 -5.48 -1.81
C PHE A 10 3.47 -6.20 -1.25
N GLY A 11 3.32 -7.06 -0.25
CA GLY A 11 4.44 -7.74 0.39
C GLY A 11 4.17 -9.19 0.72
N LYS A 12 5.17 -9.85 1.32
CA LYS A 12 5.03 -11.20 1.85
C LYS A 12 3.95 -11.24 2.93
N SER A 13 3.00 -12.16 2.80
CA SER A 13 1.90 -12.34 3.74
C SER A 13 1.71 -13.81 4.10
N ALA A 14 1.17 -14.08 5.30
CA ALA A 14 0.82 -15.44 5.71
C ALA A 14 -0.21 -16.09 4.77
N ALA A 15 -1.04 -15.29 4.09
CA ALA A 15 -1.99 -15.81 3.09
C ALA A 15 -1.27 -16.54 1.95
N ILE A 16 -0.14 -15.99 1.47
CA ILE A 16 0.63 -16.56 0.36
C ILE A 16 1.59 -17.65 0.84
N TYR A 17 2.31 -17.41 1.93
CA TYR A 17 3.44 -18.26 2.31
C TYR A 17 3.13 -19.30 3.39
N GLU A 18 1.97 -19.22 4.04
CA GLU A 18 1.53 -20.21 5.04
C GLU A 18 0.24 -20.91 4.60
N TYR A 19 -0.82 -20.13 4.33
CA TYR A 19 -2.16 -20.66 4.08
C TYR A 19 -2.31 -21.29 2.69
N LEU A 20 -1.81 -20.62 1.65
CA LEU A 20 -1.92 -21.12 0.28
C LEU A 20 -1.25 -22.49 0.09
N PRO A 21 0.00 -22.75 0.53
CA PRO A 21 0.61 -24.07 0.45
C PRO A 21 -0.24 -25.18 1.09
N GLN A 22 -0.81 -24.92 2.28
CA GLN A 22 -1.69 -25.88 2.97
C GLN A 22 -2.92 -26.24 2.13
N ARG A 23 -3.52 -25.26 1.44
CA ARG A 23 -4.67 -25.50 0.55
C ARG A 23 -4.26 -26.27 -0.70
N MET A 24 -3.06 -26.04 -1.21
CA MET A 24 -2.56 -26.75 -2.39
C MET A 24 -2.33 -28.22 -2.10
N GLU A 25 -1.80 -28.57 -0.92
CA GLU A 25 -1.67 -29.98 -0.49
C GLU A 25 -3.02 -30.70 -0.43
N GLU A 26 -4.09 -30.02 0.03
CA GLU A 26 -5.44 -30.57 0.05
C GLU A 26 -5.97 -30.83 -1.37
N ILE A 27 -5.73 -29.90 -2.30
CA ILE A 27 -6.16 -30.03 -3.70
C ILE A 27 -5.38 -31.13 -4.42
N GLN A 28 -4.07 -31.24 -4.21
CA GLN A 28 -3.24 -32.29 -4.81
C GLN A 28 -3.70 -33.69 -4.40
N LYS A 29 -4.19 -33.87 -3.16
CA LYS A 29 -4.78 -35.14 -2.71
C LYS A 29 -6.06 -35.54 -3.47
N GLN A 30 -6.81 -34.55 -3.97
CA GLN A 30 -8.08 -34.78 -4.67
C GLN A 30 -7.91 -34.87 -6.19
N CYS A 31 -7.02 -34.06 -6.75
CA CYS A 31 -6.90 -33.86 -8.21
C CYS A 31 -5.66 -34.52 -8.82
N GLY A 32 -4.76 -35.09 -8.01
CA GLY A 32 -3.49 -35.64 -8.45
C GLY A 32 -2.35 -34.62 -8.41
N GLN A 33 -1.13 -35.09 -8.70
CA GLN A 33 0.08 -34.28 -8.58
C GLN A 33 0.20 -33.22 -9.69
N PHE A 34 0.58 -32.01 -9.28
CA PHE A 34 0.92 -30.89 -10.15
C PHE A 34 2.00 -30.03 -9.47
N ASP A 35 2.78 -29.33 -10.27
CA ASP A 35 3.84 -28.44 -9.82
C ASP A 35 3.33 -27.02 -9.70
N LEU A 36 3.74 -26.33 -8.64
CA LEU A 36 3.28 -24.99 -8.33
C LEU A 36 4.46 -24.06 -8.10
N LYS A 37 4.43 -22.90 -8.76
CA LYS A 37 5.30 -21.76 -8.48
C LYS A 37 4.47 -20.60 -7.94
N ILE A 38 5.09 -19.79 -7.08
CA ILE A 38 4.53 -18.54 -6.61
C ILE A 38 5.50 -17.44 -7.03
N ALA A 39 5.02 -16.51 -7.85
CA ALA A 39 5.78 -15.32 -8.23
C ALA A 39 6.04 -14.41 -7.00
N PRO A 40 7.06 -13.56 -7.04
CA PRO A 40 7.29 -12.58 -5.97
C PRO A 40 6.11 -11.60 -5.81
N PRO A 41 5.91 -11.02 -4.60
CA PRO A 41 4.93 -9.97 -4.37
C PRO A 41 5.29 -8.67 -5.11
N LEU A 42 4.39 -7.68 -5.07
CA LEU A 42 4.58 -6.42 -5.78
C LEU A 42 5.76 -5.60 -5.25
N VAL A 43 6.18 -5.77 -4.01
CA VAL A 43 7.36 -5.07 -3.45
C VAL A 43 8.40 -6.07 -2.99
N ASP A 44 9.62 -5.86 -3.47
CA ASP A 44 10.81 -6.54 -3.00
C ASP A 44 11.60 -5.62 -2.07
N LEU A 45 11.64 -5.96 -0.78
CA LEU A 45 12.36 -5.18 0.24
C LEU A 45 13.88 -5.31 0.12
N ASP A 46 14.37 -6.36 -0.57
CA ASP A 46 15.79 -6.60 -0.72
C ASP A 46 16.37 -5.87 -1.95
N ASP A 47 15.52 -5.32 -2.82
CA ASP A 47 15.90 -4.50 -3.98
C ASP A 47 15.53 -3.04 -3.75
N SER A 48 16.51 -2.20 -3.38
CA SER A 48 16.29 -0.77 -3.15
C SER A 48 15.81 0.00 -4.38
N ASN A 49 15.98 -0.55 -5.59
CA ASN A 49 15.48 0.03 -6.83
C ASN A 49 14.07 -0.44 -7.19
N ASN A 50 13.44 -1.29 -6.36
CA ASN A 50 12.08 -1.76 -6.55
C ASN A 50 11.06 -0.66 -6.20
N ASN A 51 10.96 0.37 -7.04
CA ASN A 51 10.13 1.55 -6.80
C ASN A 51 8.90 1.64 -7.71
N ASP A 52 8.56 0.57 -8.43
CA ASP A 52 7.49 0.56 -9.42
C ASP A 52 6.11 0.80 -8.79
N VAL A 53 5.85 0.28 -7.58
CA VAL A 53 4.67 0.65 -6.79
C VAL A 53 4.69 2.12 -6.37
N ALA A 54 5.82 2.61 -5.85
CA ALA A 54 5.94 4.02 -5.40
C ALA A 54 5.75 5.00 -6.56
N GLN A 55 6.19 4.63 -7.77
CA GLN A 55 6.01 5.45 -8.96
C GLN A 55 4.54 5.62 -9.34
N ILE A 56 3.77 4.53 -9.28
CA ILE A 56 2.31 4.56 -9.49
C ILE A 56 1.63 5.46 -8.45
N LEU A 57 2.00 5.33 -7.17
CA LEU A 57 1.43 6.17 -6.12
C LEU A 57 1.81 7.64 -6.29
N ALA A 58 3.03 7.93 -6.75
CA ALA A 58 3.44 9.29 -7.07
C ALA A 58 2.59 9.89 -8.20
N ASP A 59 2.29 9.12 -9.24
CA ASP A 59 1.44 9.58 -10.34
C ASP A 59 0.01 9.86 -9.86
N LEU A 60 -0.57 8.99 -9.04
CA LEU A 60 -1.86 9.21 -8.40
C LEU A 60 -1.88 10.44 -7.46
N VAL A 61 -0.76 10.72 -6.77
CA VAL A 61 -0.61 11.95 -5.98
C VAL A 61 -0.59 13.18 -6.89
N ARG A 62 0.15 13.12 -8.01
CA ARG A 62 0.21 14.23 -8.98
C ARG A 62 -1.13 14.52 -9.63
N GLU A 63 -1.94 13.49 -9.87
CA GLU A 63 -3.32 13.65 -10.33
C GLU A 63 -4.14 14.51 -9.37
N GLU A 64 -4.07 14.23 -8.06
CA GLU A 64 -4.77 15.02 -7.04
C GLU A 64 -4.23 16.44 -6.90
N ILE A 65 -2.91 16.63 -6.98
CA ILE A 65 -2.28 17.97 -7.00
C ILE A 65 -2.82 18.80 -8.17
N SER A 66 -2.81 18.21 -9.38
CA SER A 66 -3.25 18.87 -10.61
C SER A 66 -4.75 19.17 -10.59
N TYR A 67 -5.57 18.18 -10.23
CA TYR A 67 -7.03 18.29 -10.23
C TYR A 67 -7.53 19.35 -9.23
N ASN A 68 -6.98 19.34 -8.01
CA ASN A 68 -7.39 20.28 -6.96
C ASN A 68 -6.58 21.59 -6.95
N LYS A 69 -5.55 21.72 -7.81
CA LYS A 69 -4.64 22.88 -7.89
C LYS A 69 -3.94 23.18 -6.57
N LEU A 70 -3.43 22.13 -5.93
CA LEU A 70 -2.77 22.22 -4.62
C LEU A 70 -1.39 22.87 -4.76
N ASP A 71 -1.04 23.70 -3.77
CA ASP A 71 0.27 24.34 -3.69
C ASP A 71 1.11 23.65 -2.62
N PHE A 72 2.04 22.80 -3.06
CA PHE A 72 3.02 22.11 -2.22
C PHE A 72 2.40 21.40 -0.99
N PRO A 73 1.42 20.49 -1.18
CA PRO A 73 0.70 19.83 -0.08
C PRO A 73 1.62 18.84 0.66
N SER A 74 1.18 18.39 1.84
CA SER A 74 1.81 17.24 2.52
C SER A 74 1.15 15.94 2.08
N VAL A 75 1.90 14.83 2.09
CA VAL A 75 1.40 13.52 1.71
C VAL A 75 1.52 12.56 2.89
N THR A 76 0.46 11.80 3.16
CA THR A 76 0.57 10.62 4.01
C THR A 76 0.28 9.35 3.22
N LEU A 77 1.20 8.39 3.26
CA LEU A 77 0.99 7.07 2.69
C LEU A 77 0.22 6.24 3.71
N VAL A 78 -1.08 6.05 3.47
CA VAL A 78 -1.98 5.41 4.42
C VAL A 78 -2.25 3.96 4.03
N ASP A 79 -1.99 3.05 4.96
CA ASP A 79 -2.45 1.66 4.89
C ASP A 79 -3.54 1.40 5.94
N HIS A 80 -4.04 0.17 6.00
CA HIS A 80 -5.02 -0.21 7.03
C HIS A 80 -4.43 -0.28 8.44
N GLY A 81 -3.13 -0.56 8.55
CA GLY A 81 -2.53 -1.12 9.76
C GLY A 81 -2.52 -2.66 9.74
N THR A 82 -1.59 -3.26 10.47
CA THR A 82 -1.31 -4.69 10.37
C THR A 82 -0.85 -5.29 11.72
N PRO A 83 -1.19 -6.55 12.01
CA PRO A 83 -0.62 -7.26 13.15
C PRO A 83 0.78 -7.83 12.86
N ARG A 84 1.35 -7.62 11.67
CA ARG A 84 2.62 -8.20 11.23
C ARG A 84 3.58 -7.09 10.81
N ILE A 85 4.70 -6.96 11.54
CA ILE A 85 5.73 -5.94 11.26
C ILE A 85 6.26 -5.98 9.81
N LYS A 86 6.36 -7.16 9.18
CA LYS A 86 6.80 -7.29 7.78
C LYS A 86 5.91 -6.58 6.77
N VAL A 87 4.61 -6.43 7.05
CA VAL A 87 3.71 -5.66 6.18
C VAL A 87 3.92 -4.15 6.40
N ASN A 88 4.21 -3.75 7.64
CA ASN A 88 4.55 -2.37 7.99
C ASN A 88 5.89 -1.93 7.36
N GLU A 89 6.89 -2.81 7.34
CA GLU A 89 8.17 -2.56 6.66
C GLU A 89 7.95 -2.23 5.17
N VAL A 90 7.03 -2.90 4.48
CA VAL A 90 6.66 -2.59 3.08
C VAL A 90 6.06 -1.20 2.95
N ARG A 91 5.14 -0.80 3.84
CA ARG A 91 4.59 0.56 3.85
C ARG A 91 5.69 1.60 4.01
N ASN A 92 6.60 1.42 4.98
CA ASN A 92 7.66 2.39 5.24
C ASN A 92 8.65 2.46 4.08
N PHE A 93 9.01 1.31 3.48
CA PHE A 93 9.85 1.24 2.29
C PHE A 93 9.25 2.02 1.11
N ILE A 94 7.96 1.83 0.82
CA ILE A 94 7.26 2.59 -0.22
C ILE A 94 7.21 4.07 0.14
N ALA A 95 6.98 4.44 1.41
CA ALA A 95 6.91 5.84 1.84
C ALA A 95 8.25 6.56 1.65
N GLU A 96 9.37 5.90 1.94
CA GLU A 96 10.71 6.44 1.70
C GLU A 96 10.97 6.68 0.21
N GLN A 97 10.61 5.71 -0.64
CA GLN A 97 10.71 5.88 -2.10
C GLN A 97 9.80 7.00 -2.61
N LEU A 98 8.57 7.07 -2.13
CA LEU A 98 7.60 8.10 -2.50
C LEU A 98 8.10 9.50 -2.09
N ALA A 99 8.71 9.62 -0.91
CA ALA A 99 9.35 10.86 -0.46
C ALA A 99 10.47 11.31 -1.40
N LEU A 100 11.29 10.38 -1.90
CA LEU A 100 12.36 10.70 -2.83
C LEU A 100 11.82 11.10 -4.21
N ILE A 101 10.78 10.42 -4.69
CA ILE A 101 10.16 10.69 -5.99
C ILE A 101 9.47 12.07 -6.01
N LEU A 102 8.81 12.45 -4.92
CA LEU A 102 8.01 13.68 -4.82
C LEU A 102 8.74 14.87 -4.14
N LYS A 103 10.03 14.74 -3.83
CA LYS A 103 10.78 15.66 -2.94
C LYS A 103 10.66 17.17 -3.24
N ASP A 104 10.43 17.54 -4.49
CA ASP A 104 10.34 18.94 -4.95
C ASP A 104 8.88 19.33 -5.32
N GLU A 105 7.93 18.43 -5.14
CA GLU A 105 6.52 18.57 -5.51
C GLU A 105 5.60 18.69 -4.29
N VAL A 106 6.03 18.17 -3.13
CA VAL A 106 5.24 18.10 -1.89
C VAL A 106 6.09 18.53 -0.68
N GLN A 107 5.43 19.03 0.37
CA GLN A 107 6.10 19.48 1.59
C GLN A 107 6.84 18.36 2.31
N CYS A 108 6.18 17.21 2.47
CA CYS A 108 6.78 15.99 2.99
C CYS A 108 5.90 14.78 2.67
N VAL A 109 6.48 13.59 2.85
CA VAL A 109 5.76 12.31 2.81
C VAL A 109 5.97 11.58 4.13
N LYS A 110 4.91 11.12 4.78
CA LYS A 110 5.01 10.26 5.97
C LYS A 110 4.08 9.06 5.91
N PRO A 111 4.52 7.86 6.31
CA PRO A 111 3.63 6.72 6.43
C PRO A 111 2.64 6.94 7.60
N SER A 112 1.41 6.44 7.44
CA SER A 112 0.46 6.30 8.55
C SER A 112 -0.37 5.03 8.40
N SER A 113 -1.00 4.61 9.49
CA SER A 113 -2.02 3.55 9.47
C SER A 113 -3.38 4.09 9.85
N MET A 114 -4.43 3.58 9.21
CA MET A 114 -5.81 3.88 9.56
C MET A 114 -6.13 3.48 11.01
N GLU A 115 -5.70 2.29 11.42
CA GLU A 115 -5.92 1.76 12.76
C GLU A 115 -4.73 0.92 13.25
N SER A 116 -4.72 0.60 14.54
CA SER A 116 -3.82 -0.38 15.14
C SER A 116 -4.55 -1.16 16.22
N ARG A 117 -4.10 -2.39 16.48
CA ARG A 117 -4.53 -3.13 17.67
C ARG A 117 -3.98 -2.49 18.93
N GLU A 118 -4.65 -2.72 20.05
CA GLU A 118 -4.16 -2.34 21.38
C GLU A 118 -2.89 -3.14 21.73
N GLY A 119 -1.95 -2.48 22.42
CA GLY A 119 -0.69 -3.08 22.86
C GLY A 119 0.55 -2.42 22.24
N GLU A 120 1.65 -2.35 23.01
CA GLU A 120 2.91 -1.76 22.53
C GLU A 120 3.54 -2.59 21.41
N GLU A 121 3.25 -3.88 21.33
CA GLU A 121 3.73 -4.77 20.28
C GLU A 121 3.24 -4.37 18.88
N TYR A 122 2.16 -3.58 18.78
CA TYR A 122 1.63 -3.05 17.52
C TYR A 122 2.00 -1.58 17.28
N SER A 123 2.84 -0.99 18.13
CA SER A 123 3.27 0.42 18.02
C SER A 123 3.96 0.74 16.69
N PHE A 124 4.48 -0.27 15.98
CA PHE A 124 5.03 -0.10 14.63
C PHE A 124 4.02 0.45 13.61
N ASN A 125 2.71 0.31 13.84
CA ASN A 125 1.69 0.91 12.96
C ASN A 125 1.68 2.45 13.04
N LYS A 126 2.23 3.04 14.10
CA LYS A 126 2.25 4.48 14.30
C LYS A 126 3.11 5.21 13.24
N PRO A 127 2.83 6.49 12.96
CA PRO A 127 1.68 7.26 13.47
C PRO A 127 0.35 6.78 12.89
N LEU A 128 -0.73 6.89 13.67
CA LEU A 128 -2.07 6.69 13.14
C LEU A 128 -2.48 7.90 12.28
N LEU A 129 -3.39 7.67 11.33
CA LEU A 129 -3.90 8.73 10.46
C LEU A 129 -4.54 9.85 11.28
N GLU A 130 -5.27 9.53 12.35
CA GLU A 130 -5.86 10.53 13.23
C GLU A 130 -4.83 11.33 14.05
N GLU A 131 -3.63 10.77 14.27
CA GLU A 131 -2.55 11.44 15.00
C GLU A 131 -1.77 12.40 14.09
N ILE A 132 -1.67 12.07 12.80
CA ILE A 132 -0.90 12.87 11.84
C ILE A 132 -1.70 14.05 11.30
N LEU A 133 -2.99 13.87 11.02
CA LEU A 133 -3.85 14.91 10.46
C LEU A 133 -4.06 16.06 11.46
N GLY A 134 -3.64 17.28 11.08
CA GLY A 134 -3.66 18.45 11.95
C GLY A 134 -2.37 18.70 12.75
N SER A 135 -1.37 17.84 12.61
CA SER A 135 -0.01 18.10 13.14
C SER A 135 0.70 19.19 12.33
N SER A 136 1.85 19.69 12.81
CA SER A 136 2.54 20.88 12.26
C SER A 136 2.86 20.81 10.77
N GLU A 137 3.14 19.63 10.22
CA GLU A 137 3.40 19.44 8.79
C GLU A 137 2.13 19.06 8.00
N PHE A 138 1.02 18.78 8.68
CA PHE A 138 -0.21 18.22 8.13
C PHE A 138 -1.43 19.06 8.55
N GLU A 139 -1.24 20.37 8.71
CA GLU A 139 -2.28 21.29 9.20
C GLU A 139 -3.14 21.92 8.09
N ARG A 140 -2.69 21.85 6.83
CA ARG A 140 -3.34 22.46 5.64
C ARG A 140 -3.79 21.39 4.64
N ASP A 141 -3.33 21.46 3.39
CA ASP A 141 -3.70 20.51 2.35
C ASP A 141 -2.88 19.22 2.51
N VAL A 142 -3.58 18.11 2.75
CA VAL A 142 -2.99 16.79 2.94
C VAL A 142 -3.54 15.81 1.91
N ILE A 143 -2.66 15.22 1.11
CA ILE A 143 -3.01 14.10 0.22
C ILE A 143 -2.81 12.78 0.98
N LEU A 144 -3.84 11.96 1.02
CA LEU A 144 -3.80 10.59 1.49
C LEU A 144 -3.50 9.70 0.28
N SER A 145 -2.23 9.30 0.16
CA SER A 145 -1.80 8.31 -0.83
C SER A 145 -2.27 6.93 -0.36
N MET A 146 -3.28 6.38 -1.02
CA MET A 146 -4.01 5.20 -0.59
C MET A 146 -3.23 3.92 -0.92
N LEU A 147 -2.53 3.31 0.06
CA LEU A 147 -1.84 2.03 -0.10
C LEU A 147 -2.83 0.86 -0.03
N PHE A 148 -3.78 0.84 -0.97
CA PHE A 148 -4.81 -0.17 -1.12
C PHE A 148 -4.86 -0.62 -2.58
N ILE A 149 -5.01 -1.93 -2.78
CA ILE A 149 -4.98 -2.49 -4.12
C ILE A 149 -6.26 -2.16 -4.88
N SER A 150 -7.41 -2.51 -4.31
CA SER A 150 -8.72 -2.44 -4.97
C SER A 150 -9.79 -1.95 -4.00
N PRO A 151 -10.95 -1.48 -4.49
CA PRO A 151 -11.99 -0.94 -3.62
C PRO A 151 -12.42 -1.94 -2.55
N GLY A 152 -12.53 -1.45 -1.33
CA GLY A 152 -12.98 -2.22 -0.17
C GLY A 152 -13.85 -1.35 0.74
N ARG A 153 -14.35 -1.94 1.84
CA ARG A 153 -15.23 -1.22 2.78
C ARG A 153 -14.59 0.03 3.40
N HIS A 154 -13.26 0.03 3.53
CA HIS A 154 -12.51 1.05 4.25
C HIS A 154 -12.00 2.21 3.36
N ALA A 155 -11.64 1.90 2.11
CA ALA A 155 -11.04 2.85 1.16
C ALA A 155 -12.05 3.48 0.18
N GLY A 156 -13.35 3.19 0.33
CA GLY A 156 -14.42 3.78 -0.49
C GLY A 156 -15.08 4.98 0.18
N LYS A 157 -15.84 5.76 -0.60
CA LYS A 157 -16.63 6.91 -0.12
C LYS A 157 -17.55 6.51 1.04
N GLY A 158 -17.46 7.23 2.16
CA GLY A 158 -18.18 6.94 3.41
C GLY A 158 -17.54 5.83 4.26
N GLY A 159 -16.35 5.35 3.87
CA GLY A 159 -15.52 4.41 4.62
C GLY A 159 -14.89 5.02 5.86
N ASP A 160 -14.03 4.25 6.54
CA ASP A 160 -13.46 4.67 7.82
C ASP A 160 -12.41 5.78 7.67
N ILE A 161 -11.65 5.81 6.58
CA ILE A 161 -10.72 6.91 6.28
C ILE A 161 -11.47 8.23 6.11
N ASP A 162 -12.62 8.22 5.42
CA ASP A 162 -13.48 9.39 5.25
C ASP A 162 -13.98 9.94 6.59
N LYS A 163 -14.35 9.05 7.52
CA LYS A 163 -14.75 9.43 8.89
C LYS A 163 -13.59 10.04 9.67
N ILE A 164 -12.41 9.41 9.64
CA ILE A 164 -11.21 9.94 10.30
C ILE A 164 -10.91 11.35 9.77
N CYS A 165 -10.90 11.53 8.44
CA CYS A 165 -10.67 12.83 7.83
C CYS A 165 -11.74 13.85 8.24
N ALA A 166 -13.02 13.47 8.28
CA ALA A 166 -14.11 14.36 8.70
C ALA A 166 -13.97 14.79 10.17
N GLU A 167 -13.61 13.89 11.08
CA GLU A 167 -13.36 14.22 12.48
C GLU A 167 -12.11 15.10 12.66
N SER A 168 -11.03 14.83 11.93
CA SER A 168 -9.84 15.69 11.96
C SER A 168 -10.13 17.10 11.45
N ARG A 169 -10.90 17.27 10.36
CA ARG A 169 -11.29 18.59 9.86
C ARG A 169 -12.19 19.38 10.83
N LYS A 170 -12.99 18.70 11.65
CA LYS A 170 -13.75 19.36 12.74
C LYS A 170 -12.83 19.92 13.83
N LYS A 171 -11.72 19.23 14.12
CA LYS A 171 -10.73 19.64 15.12
C LYS A 171 -9.76 20.70 14.58
N HIS A 172 -9.48 20.67 13.28
CA HIS A 172 -8.49 21.53 12.61
C HIS A 172 -9.13 22.23 11.41
N SER A 173 -9.58 23.48 11.59
CA SER A 173 -10.36 24.20 10.58
C SER A 173 -9.58 24.56 9.30
N ALA A 174 -8.24 24.56 9.35
CA ALA A 174 -7.39 24.80 8.18
C ALA A 174 -7.07 23.53 7.37
N LEU A 175 -7.39 22.34 7.92
CA LEU A 175 -7.09 21.05 7.30
C LEU A 175 -8.03 20.77 6.13
N ASN A 176 -7.46 20.49 4.98
CA ASN A 176 -8.13 19.86 3.85
C ASN A 176 -7.48 18.51 3.57
N THR A 177 -8.27 17.54 3.14
CA THR A 177 -7.78 16.18 2.86
C THR A 177 -8.26 15.71 1.51
N PHE A 178 -7.37 15.14 0.71
CA PHE A 178 -7.62 14.65 -0.64
C PHE A 178 -7.17 13.20 -0.71
N MET A 179 -8.00 12.28 -1.20
CA MET A 179 -7.64 10.87 -1.29
C MET A 179 -7.30 10.54 -2.74
N THR A 180 -6.17 9.87 -2.96
CA THR A 180 -5.81 9.40 -4.29
C THR A 180 -6.72 8.25 -4.74
N GLY A 181 -6.67 7.93 -6.03
CA GLY A 181 -7.11 6.62 -6.53
C GLY A 181 -6.34 5.45 -5.91
N LEU A 182 -6.78 4.24 -6.23
CA LEU A 182 -6.19 3.00 -5.73
C LEU A 182 -5.17 2.42 -6.72
N PHE A 183 -4.29 1.53 -6.24
CA PHE A 183 -3.24 0.96 -7.08
C PHE A 183 -3.78 0.28 -8.35
N SER A 184 -4.88 -0.47 -8.26
CA SER A 184 -5.47 -1.16 -9.43
C SER A 184 -6.15 -0.22 -10.43
N GLU A 185 -6.36 1.04 -10.08
CA GLU A 185 -7.01 2.03 -10.96
C GLU A 185 -6.00 2.68 -11.91
N HIS A 186 -4.70 2.57 -11.60
CA HIS A 186 -3.62 3.05 -12.45
C HIS A 186 -3.20 2.00 -13.48
N GLU A 187 -3.04 2.40 -14.74
CA GLU A 187 -2.72 1.48 -15.85
C GLU A 187 -1.41 0.72 -15.66
N GLY A 188 -0.40 1.39 -15.07
CA GLY A 188 0.90 0.78 -14.74
C GLY A 188 0.83 -0.39 -13.76
N SER A 189 -0.30 -0.62 -13.08
CA SER A 189 -0.48 -1.79 -12.20
C SER A 189 -0.34 -3.11 -12.96
N ILE A 190 -0.76 -3.13 -14.24
CA ILE A 190 -0.59 -4.28 -15.13
C ILE A 190 0.90 -4.51 -15.46
N ASP A 191 1.68 -3.44 -15.63
CA ASP A 191 3.12 -3.55 -15.89
C ASP A 191 3.88 -4.12 -14.68
N VAL A 192 3.52 -3.70 -13.47
CA VAL A 192 4.07 -4.27 -12.23
C VAL A 192 3.76 -5.77 -12.15
N LEU A 193 2.50 -6.16 -12.40
CA LEU A 193 2.08 -7.56 -12.42
C LEU A 193 2.80 -8.36 -13.51
N ASN A 194 2.98 -7.80 -14.70
CA ASN A 194 3.71 -8.44 -15.78
C ASN A 194 5.19 -8.65 -15.43
N LYS A 195 5.81 -7.68 -14.74
CA LYS A 195 7.18 -7.83 -14.22
C LYS A 195 7.27 -8.98 -13.20
N ARG A 196 6.33 -9.05 -12.25
CA ARG A 196 6.29 -10.15 -11.26
C ARG A 196 5.99 -11.50 -11.91
N LEU A 197 5.15 -11.53 -12.94
CA LEU A 197 4.86 -12.71 -13.75
C LEU A 197 6.15 -13.25 -14.40
N ASN A 198 6.91 -12.39 -15.09
CA ASN A 198 8.16 -12.77 -15.74
C ASN A 198 9.19 -13.30 -14.72
N GLN A 199 9.33 -12.63 -13.57
CA GLN A 199 10.18 -13.12 -12.48
C GLN A 199 9.75 -14.51 -12.00
N GLY A 200 8.44 -14.76 -11.84
CA GLY A 200 7.91 -16.06 -11.46
C GLY A 200 8.12 -17.17 -12.50
N LEU A 201 8.14 -16.81 -13.79
CA LEU A 201 8.44 -17.74 -14.89
C LEU A 201 9.92 -18.12 -14.95
N GLU A 202 10.80 -17.19 -14.59
CA GLU A 202 12.26 -17.37 -14.56
C GLU A 202 12.76 -18.19 -13.35
N THR A 203 11.99 -18.26 -12.26
CA THR A 203 12.34 -19.07 -11.09
C THR A 203 12.30 -20.58 -11.42
N GLU A 204 13.32 -21.35 -11.02
CA GLU A 204 13.31 -22.82 -11.15
C GLU A 204 12.22 -23.46 -10.25
N PHE A 205 11.75 -24.66 -10.61
CA PHE A 205 10.86 -25.44 -9.74
C PHE A 205 11.64 -25.92 -8.52
N ILE A 206 11.03 -25.84 -7.33
CA ILE A 206 11.58 -26.41 -6.08
C ILE A 206 11.33 -27.92 -6.07
#